data_AF-A0A2A2S0V7-F1
#
_entry.id   AF-A0A2A2S0V7-F1
#
_cell.length_a   1.000
_cell.length_b   1.000
_cell.length_c   1.000
_cell.angle_alpha   90.00
_cell.angle_beta   90.00
_cell.angle_gamma   90.00
#
_symmetry.space_group_name_H-M   'P 1'
#
loop_
_entity.id
_entity.type
_entity.pdbx_description
1 polymer ?
#
loop_
_entity_poly.entity_id
_entity_poly.type
_entity_poly.pdbx_seq_one_letter_code
_entity_poly.pdbx_strand_id
1 'polypeptide(L)'
;MKTLGNYTILYDAECPMCNIYTKAFVKTGMLDNTGRAPYQELASDDCPLVNRQRAADEIALVNRQTGEVTYGIKSLFKILGNAWPVFKGLFNSAPFVWLMSKVYAFISYNRRVIIPARNESYIYQPTFKLRYRVAYLLFTWFITAFILTRYAPLLQDMVPVGGVYREYLICGGQILFQGGIISLLVKQKRWEYLGNMMTISFAGSILLLPIVLLSAAIGMHPLFYTLYFLLVAGLMLLEHIRRSKIMGIGWRLTITWAIYRVAVLGTILFI
;
A
#
# COMPACT_ATOMS: atom_id res chain seq x y z
N MET A 1 -22.61 -18.96 5.29
CA MET A 1 -21.31 -18.81 4.59
C MET A 1 -20.86 -20.20 4.17
N LYS A 2 -20.47 -20.43 2.90
CA LYS A 2 -20.03 -21.77 2.45
C LYS A 2 -18.50 -21.82 2.35
N THR A 3 -17.91 -22.91 2.84
CA THR A 3 -16.47 -23.16 2.72
C THR A 3 -16.14 -23.67 1.33
N LEU A 4 -15.09 -23.13 0.71
CA LEU A 4 -14.56 -23.63 -0.55
C LEU A 4 -13.54 -24.73 -0.25
N GLY A 5 -14.01 -25.98 -0.21
CA GLY A 5 -13.17 -27.16 0.03
C GLY A 5 -12.37 -27.57 -1.21
N ASN A 6 -11.25 -28.27 -1.01
CA ASN A 6 -10.38 -28.81 -2.07
C ASN A 6 -9.65 -27.75 -2.92
N TYR A 7 -9.57 -26.52 -2.43
CA TYR A 7 -8.78 -25.46 -3.07
C TYR A 7 -7.66 -25.00 -2.15
N THR A 8 -6.49 -24.73 -2.71
CA THR A 8 -5.36 -24.16 -1.97
C THR A 8 -4.93 -22.86 -2.62
N ILE A 9 -4.93 -21.78 -1.84
CA ILE A 9 -4.42 -20.49 -2.26
C ILE A 9 -2.91 -20.41 -1.99
N LEU A 10 -2.14 -20.14 -3.04
CA LEU A 10 -0.70 -20.04 -3.02
C LEU A 10 -0.28 -18.60 -2.83
N TYR A 11 0.16 -18.24 -1.62
CA TYR A 11 0.50 -16.85 -1.27
C TYR A 11 2.00 -16.65 -1.08
N ASP A 12 2.41 -15.38 -1.08
CA ASP A 12 3.80 -14.99 -0.83
C ASP A 12 4.09 -14.97 0.68
N ALA A 13 4.96 -15.86 1.16
CA ALA A 13 5.37 -15.93 2.56
C ALA A 13 6.03 -14.64 3.08
N GLU A 14 6.75 -13.91 2.22
CA GLU A 14 7.46 -12.69 2.59
C GLU A 14 6.54 -11.46 2.57
N CYS A 15 5.35 -11.56 1.96
CA CYS A 15 4.37 -10.50 1.87
C CYS A 15 3.42 -10.53 3.09
N PRO A 16 3.54 -9.60 4.06
CA PRO A 16 2.70 -9.66 5.25
C PRO A 16 1.23 -9.42 4.92
N MET A 17 0.94 -8.58 3.92
CA MET A 17 -0.42 -8.38 3.39
C MET A 17 -1.03 -9.70 2.94
N CYS A 18 -0.28 -10.47 2.14
CA CYS A 18 -0.69 -11.74 1.57
C CYS A 18 -0.96 -12.78 2.65
N ASN A 19 -0.09 -12.84 3.66
CA ASN A 19 -0.27 -13.70 4.81
C ASN A 19 -1.54 -13.36 5.61
N ILE A 20 -1.79 -12.06 5.89
CA ILE A 20 -2.92 -11.63 6.71
C ILE A 20 -4.27 -12.00 6.07
N TYR A 21 -4.50 -11.63 4.80
CA TYR A 21 -5.83 -11.88 4.21
C TYR A 21 -6.06 -13.37 3.93
N THR A 22 -5.04 -14.14 3.55
CA THR A 22 -5.20 -15.59 3.35
C THR A 22 -5.41 -16.33 4.66
N LYS A 23 -4.80 -15.86 5.76
CA LYS A 23 -5.13 -16.35 7.11
C LYS A 23 -6.58 -16.06 7.47
N ALA A 24 -7.08 -14.87 7.12
CA ALA A 24 -8.47 -14.50 7.37
C ALA A 24 -9.43 -15.45 6.64
N PHE A 25 -9.17 -15.81 5.37
CA PHE A 25 -10.03 -16.75 4.63
C PHE A 25 -10.18 -18.11 5.30
N VAL A 26 -9.11 -18.65 5.89
CA VAL A 26 -9.19 -19.91 6.64
C VAL A 26 -9.94 -19.68 7.97
N LYS A 27 -9.59 -18.62 8.71
CA LYS A 27 -10.19 -18.32 10.03
C LYS A 27 -11.69 -18.06 9.95
N THR A 28 -12.17 -17.45 8.87
CA THR A 28 -13.60 -17.17 8.66
C THR A 28 -14.35 -18.34 8.03
N GLY A 29 -13.67 -19.45 7.72
CA GLY A 29 -14.27 -20.63 7.09
C GLY A 29 -14.59 -20.43 5.60
N MET A 30 -14.03 -19.43 4.93
CA MET A 30 -14.14 -19.25 3.48
C MET A 30 -13.30 -20.30 2.72
N LEU A 31 -12.16 -20.69 3.29
CA LEU A 31 -11.32 -21.79 2.86
C LEU A 31 -11.21 -22.83 3.98
N ASP A 32 -10.92 -24.08 3.61
CA ASP A 32 -10.64 -25.14 4.59
C ASP A 32 -9.27 -24.95 5.28
N ASN A 33 -8.98 -25.73 6.33
CA ASN A 33 -7.75 -25.62 7.12
C ASN A 33 -6.47 -25.86 6.29
N THR A 34 -6.59 -26.61 5.20
CA THR A 34 -5.52 -26.88 4.22
C THR A 34 -5.57 -25.94 3.01
N GLY A 35 -6.40 -24.90 3.09
CA GLY A 35 -6.77 -24.08 1.96
C GLY A 35 -5.77 -22.98 1.63
N ARG A 36 -4.63 -22.91 2.32
CA ARG A 36 -3.55 -21.96 2.03
C ARG A 36 -2.19 -22.64 2.14
N ALA A 37 -1.27 -22.26 1.25
CA ALA A 37 0.13 -22.66 1.31
C ALA A 37 1.00 -21.51 0.77
N PRO A 38 2.20 -21.29 1.31
CA PRO A 38 3.15 -20.39 0.68
C PRO A 38 3.67 -21.00 -0.63
N TYR A 39 3.77 -20.22 -1.70
CA TYR A 39 4.28 -20.75 -2.98
C TYR A 39 5.75 -21.15 -2.91
N GLN A 40 6.48 -20.61 -1.93
CA GLN A 40 7.88 -20.88 -1.70
C GLN A 40 8.16 -22.31 -1.21
N GLU A 41 7.19 -22.94 -0.55
CA GLU A 41 7.34 -24.28 0.05
C GLU A 41 6.84 -25.39 -0.89
N LEU A 42 6.33 -25.04 -2.08
CA LEU A 42 5.92 -26.02 -3.08
C LEU A 42 7.15 -26.69 -3.71
N ALA A 43 7.27 -28.01 -3.51
CA ALA A 43 8.25 -28.83 -4.20
C ALA A 43 8.08 -28.70 -5.72
N SER A 44 9.17 -28.82 -6.48
CA SER A 44 9.19 -28.65 -7.94
C SER A 44 8.11 -29.46 -8.66
N ASP A 45 7.81 -30.65 -8.13
CA ASP A 45 6.86 -31.62 -8.69
C ASP A 45 5.42 -31.42 -8.18
N ASP A 46 5.24 -30.62 -7.13
CA ASP A 46 3.92 -30.29 -6.61
C ASP A 46 3.28 -29.20 -7.48
N CYS A 47 2.23 -29.59 -8.21
CA CYS A 47 1.42 -28.74 -9.10
C CYS A 47 2.16 -28.24 -10.37
N PRO A 48 2.42 -29.11 -11.37
CA PRO A 48 3.11 -28.72 -12.62
C PRO A 48 2.37 -27.66 -13.45
N LEU A 49 1.07 -27.48 -13.22
CA LEU A 49 0.23 -26.50 -13.91
C LEU A 49 0.36 -25.07 -13.32
N VAL A 50 1.06 -24.90 -12.20
CA VAL A 50 1.25 -23.59 -11.57
C VAL A 50 2.43 -22.87 -12.21
N ASN A 51 2.14 -21.73 -12.83
CA ASN A 51 3.17 -20.78 -13.20
C ASN A 51 3.61 -20.01 -11.94
N ARG A 52 4.77 -20.39 -11.39
CA ARG A 52 5.31 -19.84 -10.13
C ARG A 52 5.55 -18.32 -10.19
N GLN A 53 6.07 -17.81 -11.31
CA GLN A 53 6.27 -16.37 -11.48
C GLN A 53 4.94 -15.62 -11.49
N ARG A 54 3.92 -16.17 -12.17
CA ARG A 54 2.58 -15.59 -12.17
C ARG A 54 1.90 -15.70 -10.81
N ALA A 55 2.11 -16.78 -10.07
CA ALA A 55 1.63 -16.91 -8.69
C ALA A 55 2.27 -15.86 -7.78
N ALA A 56 3.56 -15.57 -7.98
CA ALA A 56 4.23 -14.46 -7.30
C ALA A 56 3.62 -13.11 -7.71
N ASP A 57 3.27 -12.88 -8.98
CA ASP A 57 2.69 -11.60 -9.41
C ASP A 57 1.21 -11.40 -9.03
N GLU A 58 0.39 -12.46 -9.08
CA GLU A 58 -1.07 -12.35 -9.06
C GLU A 58 -1.78 -13.26 -8.06
N ILE A 59 -1.08 -13.98 -7.17
CA ILE A 59 -1.65 -15.05 -6.33
C ILE A 59 -2.31 -16.17 -7.16
N ALA A 60 -2.09 -17.43 -6.78
CA ALA A 60 -2.72 -18.57 -7.45
C ALA A 60 -3.69 -19.28 -6.50
N LEU A 61 -4.78 -19.82 -7.06
CA LEU A 61 -5.72 -20.68 -6.36
C LEU A 61 -5.83 -21.97 -7.17
N VAL A 62 -5.38 -23.06 -6.56
CA VAL A 62 -5.26 -24.38 -7.19
C VAL A 62 -6.40 -25.26 -6.72
N ASN A 63 -7.11 -25.90 -7.65
CA ASN A 63 -8.01 -26.99 -7.34
C ASN A 63 -7.19 -28.26 -7.13
N ARG A 64 -7.24 -28.84 -5.93
CA ARG A 64 -6.48 -30.05 -5.58
C ARG A 64 -6.99 -31.32 -6.27
N GLN A 65 -8.23 -31.33 -6.74
CA GLN A 65 -8.81 -32.49 -7.44
C GLN A 65 -8.50 -32.48 -8.94
N THR A 66 -8.58 -31.32 -9.59
CA THR A 66 -8.43 -31.20 -11.05
C THR A 66 -7.08 -30.64 -11.48
N GLY A 67 -6.31 -30.06 -10.57
CA GLY A 67 -5.08 -29.30 -10.87
C GLY A 67 -5.35 -27.93 -11.51
N GLU A 68 -6.61 -27.54 -11.72
CA GLU A 68 -6.96 -26.27 -12.35
C GLU A 68 -6.45 -25.08 -11.52
N VAL A 69 -5.75 -24.15 -12.16
CA VAL A 69 -5.20 -22.96 -11.51
C VAL A 69 -5.92 -21.71 -11.97
N THR A 70 -6.45 -20.97 -11.01
CA THR A 70 -6.97 -19.61 -11.21
C THR A 70 -5.98 -18.60 -10.63
N TYR A 71 -5.88 -17.41 -11.23
CA TYR A 71 -4.95 -16.35 -10.81
C TYR A 71 -5.65 -15.03 -10.54
N GLY A 72 -5.05 -14.18 -9.73
CA GLY A 72 -5.44 -12.79 -9.59
C GLY A 72 -6.75 -12.60 -8.86
N ILE A 73 -7.44 -11.55 -9.28
CA ILE A 73 -8.76 -11.21 -8.76
C ILE A 73 -9.78 -12.34 -8.97
N LYS A 74 -9.64 -13.16 -10.02
CA LYS A 74 -10.53 -14.29 -10.28
C LYS A 74 -10.45 -15.35 -9.17
N SER A 75 -9.26 -15.59 -8.64
CA SER A 75 -9.05 -16.47 -7.48
C SER A 75 -9.79 -15.96 -6.25
N LEU A 76 -9.65 -14.67 -5.96
CA LEU A 76 -10.32 -14.03 -4.82
C LEU A 76 -11.85 -14.07 -4.99
N PHE A 77 -12.35 -13.79 -6.19
CA PHE A 77 -13.77 -13.84 -6.52
C PHE A 77 -14.35 -15.25 -6.46
N LYS A 78 -13.57 -16.29 -6.79
CA LYS A 78 -13.99 -17.69 -6.63
C LYS A 78 -14.21 -18.02 -5.14
N ILE A 79 -13.30 -17.59 -4.27
CA ILE A 79 -13.41 -17.77 -2.81
C ILE A 79 -14.60 -16.96 -2.25
N LEU A 80 -14.64 -15.66 -2.52
CA LEU A 80 -15.67 -14.76 -2.02
C LEU A 80 -17.06 -15.10 -2.56
N GLY A 81 -17.16 -15.47 -3.84
CA GLY A 81 -18.42 -15.87 -4.47
C GLY A 81 -18.96 -17.20 -3.95
N ASN A 82 -18.10 -18.10 -3.46
CA ASN A 82 -18.52 -19.29 -2.74
C ASN A 82 -19.00 -18.94 -1.32
N ALA A 83 -18.22 -18.13 -0.60
CA ALA A 83 -18.54 -17.71 0.77
C ALA A 83 -19.85 -16.91 0.85
N TRP A 84 -20.07 -16.00 -0.11
CA TRP A 84 -21.23 -15.11 -0.23
C TRP A 84 -21.89 -15.24 -1.61
N PRO A 85 -22.77 -16.23 -1.80
CA PRO A 85 -23.41 -16.52 -3.09
C PRO A 85 -24.21 -15.35 -3.68
N VAL A 86 -24.70 -14.43 -2.84
CA VAL A 86 -25.44 -13.23 -3.25
C VAL A 86 -24.61 -12.36 -4.21
N PHE A 87 -23.29 -12.29 -4.02
CA PHE A 87 -22.40 -11.49 -4.87
C PHE A 87 -21.85 -12.26 -6.08
N LYS A 88 -22.23 -13.53 -6.27
CA LYS A 88 -21.71 -14.37 -7.36
C LYS A 88 -22.02 -13.78 -8.74
N GLY A 89 -23.20 -13.19 -8.93
CA GLY A 89 -23.54 -12.49 -10.18
C GLY A 89 -22.62 -11.32 -10.48
N LEU A 90 -22.32 -10.49 -9.47
CA LEU A 90 -21.40 -9.36 -9.59
C LEU A 90 -19.98 -9.84 -9.91
N PHE A 91 -19.48 -10.85 -9.19
CA PHE A 91 -18.14 -11.40 -9.36
C PHE A 91 -17.93 -12.14 -10.70
N ASN A 92 -19.01 -12.54 -11.38
CA ASN A 92 -18.95 -13.13 -12.71
C ASN A 92 -19.14 -12.10 -13.83
N SER A 93 -19.57 -10.87 -13.52
CA SER A 93 -19.81 -9.86 -14.55
C SER A 93 -18.49 -9.36 -15.16
N ALA A 94 -18.34 -9.49 -16.47
CA ALA A 94 -17.09 -9.18 -17.17
C ALA A 94 -16.60 -7.73 -16.95
N PRO A 95 -17.47 -6.68 -16.98
CA PRO A 95 -17.04 -5.31 -16.71
C PRO A 95 -16.48 -5.13 -15.30
N PHE A 96 -17.12 -5.73 -14.28
CA PHE A 96 -16.67 -5.64 -12.90
C PHE A 96 -15.35 -6.38 -12.68
N VAL A 97 -15.23 -7.60 -13.23
CA VAL A 97 -13.98 -8.37 -13.19
C VAL A 97 -12.85 -7.62 -13.88
N TRP A 98 -13.12 -7.00 -15.03
CA TRP A 98 -12.14 -6.17 -15.74
C TRP A 98 -11.68 -5.01 -14.87
N LEU A 99 -12.60 -4.23 -14.29
CA LEU A 99 -12.26 -3.08 -13.45
C LEU A 99 -11.44 -3.52 -12.23
N MET A 100 -11.93 -4.53 -11.52
CA MET A 100 -11.27 -5.05 -10.32
C MET A 100 -9.94 -5.72 -10.62
N SER A 101 -9.72 -6.24 -11.83
CA SER A 101 -8.40 -6.71 -12.27
C SER A 101 -7.37 -5.58 -12.35
N LYS A 102 -7.78 -4.37 -12.74
CA LYS A 102 -6.91 -3.18 -12.77
C LYS A 102 -6.57 -2.70 -11.37
N VAL A 103 -7.57 -2.63 -10.48
CA VAL A 103 -7.38 -2.29 -9.06
C VAL A 103 -6.47 -3.31 -8.39
N TYR A 104 -6.72 -4.60 -8.62
CA TYR A 104 -5.90 -5.69 -8.11
C TYR A 104 -4.45 -5.57 -8.57
N ALA A 105 -4.21 -5.38 -9.87
CA ALA A 105 -2.87 -5.21 -10.41
C ALA A 105 -2.16 -3.98 -9.80
N PHE A 106 -2.88 -2.87 -9.65
CA PHE A 106 -2.36 -1.65 -9.04
C PHE A 106 -1.86 -1.90 -7.60
N ILE A 107 -2.60 -2.66 -6.80
CA ILE A 107 -2.18 -3.03 -5.44
C ILE A 107 -1.04 -4.05 -5.49
N SER A 108 -1.18 -5.13 -6.28
CA SER A 108 -0.22 -6.24 -6.28
C SER A 108 1.18 -5.79 -6.69
N TYR A 109 1.32 -4.99 -7.77
CA TYR A 109 2.62 -4.50 -8.22
C TYR A 109 3.25 -3.43 -7.30
N ASN A 110 2.48 -2.91 -6.33
CA ASN A 110 2.98 -1.97 -5.32
C ASN A 110 3.02 -2.57 -3.91
N ARG A 111 2.68 -3.86 -3.73
CA ARG A 111 2.56 -4.47 -2.39
C ARG A 111 3.82 -4.35 -1.54
N ARG A 112 5.01 -4.45 -2.16
CA ARG A 112 6.32 -4.33 -1.47
C ARG A 112 6.59 -2.91 -0.96
N VAL A 113 6.02 -1.87 -1.57
CA VAL A 113 6.10 -0.51 -1.01
C VAL A 113 4.94 -0.18 -0.08
N ILE A 114 3.78 -0.83 -0.25
CA ILE A 114 2.67 -0.67 0.69
C ILE A 114 3.06 -1.30 2.04
N ILE A 115 3.51 -2.55 2.01
CA ILE A 115 4.00 -3.29 3.17
C ILE A 115 5.37 -3.92 2.82
N PRO A 116 6.48 -3.31 3.30
CA PRO A 116 7.81 -3.82 3.02
C PRO A 116 8.04 -5.15 3.72
N ALA A 117 8.70 -6.06 3.01
CA ALA A 117 9.16 -7.31 3.58
C ALA A 117 10.53 -7.14 4.24
N ARG A 118 10.86 -8.04 5.17
CA ARG A 118 12.14 -8.01 5.88
C ARG A 118 13.24 -8.76 5.14
N ASN A 119 12.88 -9.81 4.40
CA ASN A 119 13.80 -10.68 3.67
C ASN A 119 13.35 -10.80 2.21
N GLU A 120 14.31 -11.02 1.33
CA GLU A 120 14.13 -11.33 -0.10
C GLU A 120 15.00 -12.54 -0.44
N SER A 121 14.74 -13.68 0.21
CA SER A 121 15.58 -14.89 0.10
C SER A 121 15.14 -15.85 -0.99
N TYR A 122 13.95 -15.65 -1.56
CA TYR A 122 13.36 -16.60 -2.51
C TYR A 122 13.52 -16.16 -3.96
N ILE A 123 13.63 -17.16 -4.84
CA ILE A 123 13.87 -17.03 -6.29
C ILE A 123 12.74 -16.25 -6.98
N TYR A 124 11.48 -16.55 -6.64
CA TYR A 124 10.32 -15.91 -7.26
C TYR A 124 9.90 -14.67 -6.49
N GLN A 125 10.26 -13.51 -7.06
CA GLN A 125 9.91 -12.19 -6.55
C GLN A 125 8.87 -11.52 -7.45
N PRO A 126 7.95 -10.70 -6.90
CA PRO A 126 7.02 -9.94 -7.71
C PRO A 126 7.75 -9.02 -8.69
N THR A 127 7.31 -9.06 -9.94
CA THR A 127 7.87 -8.30 -11.04
C THR A 127 7.65 -6.81 -10.84
N PHE A 128 8.72 -6.01 -10.86
CA PHE A 128 8.58 -4.56 -10.85
C PHE A 128 8.00 -4.04 -12.17
N LYS A 129 6.93 -3.24 -12.08
CA LYS A 129 6.32 -2.58 -13.24
C LYS A 129 6.22 -1.08 -13.05
N LEU A 130 7.05 -0.34 -13.79
CA LEU A 130 7.17 1.12 -13.67
C LEU A 130 5.83 1.85 -13.82
N ARG A 131 4.99 1.44 -14.79
CA ARG A 131 3.66 2.05 -15.01
C ARG A 131 2.78 2.07 -13.76
N TYR A 132 2.79 0.97 -12.98
CA TYR A 132 2.00 0.87 -11.75
C TYR A 132 2.65 1.64 -10.60
N ARG A 133 3.98 1.75 -10.59
CA ARG A 133 4.69 2.57 -9.60
C ARG A 133 4.41 4.05 -9.80
N VAL A 134 4.45 4.55 -11.04
CA VAL A 134 4.13 5.95 -11.36
C VAL A 134 2.66 6.24 -11.03
N ALA A 135 1.74 5.36 -11.44
CA ALA A 135 0.32 5.51 -11.07
C ALA A 135 0.12 5.55 -9.55
N TYR A 136 0.86 4.73 -8.79
CA TYR A 136 0.79 4.72 -7.33
C TYR A 136 1.30 6.01 -6.70
N LEU A 137 2.43 6.53 -7.18
CA LEU A 137 2.98 7.81 -6.72
C LEU A 137 2.01 8.96 -6.99
N LEU A 138 1.43 9.03 -8.20
CA LEU A 138 0.44 10.05 -8.53
C LEU A 138 -0.81 9.92 -7.65
N PHE A 139 -1.37 8.72 -7.53
CA PHE A 139 -2.55 8.46 -6.70
C PHE A 139 -2.33 8.88 -5.24
N THR A 140 -1.26 8.39 -4.62
CA THR A 140 -0.95 8.71 -3.22
C THR A 140 -0.61 10.19 -3.04
N TRP A 141 0.03 10.84 -4.02
CA TRP A 141 0.30 12.27 -3.99
C TRP A 141 -0.99 13.09 -4.02
N PHE A 142 -1.86 12.87 -5.00
CA PHE A 142 -3.09 13.67 -5.14
C PHE A 142 -4.03 13.50 -3.95
N ILE A 143 -4.20 12.28 -3.42
CA ILE A 143 -5.05 12.05 -2.26
C ILE A 143 -4.44 12.65 -0.99
N THR A 144 -3.13 12.46 -0.77
CA THR A 144 -2.44 13.06 0.39
C THR A 144 -2.57 14.58 0.38
N ALA A 145 -2.27 15.21 -0.76
CA ALA A 145 -2.37 16.65 -0.91
C ALA A 145 -3.81 17.14 -0.72
N PHE A 146 -4.80 16.44 -1.29
CA PHE A 146 -6.21 16.79 -1.10
C PHE A 146 -6.61 16.78 0.38
N ILE A 147 -6.27 15.71 1.11
CA ILE A 147 -6.61 15.62 2.55
C ILE A 147 -5.89 16.72 3.33
N LEU A 148 -4.61 16.99 3.05
CA LEU A 148 -3.86 18.06 3.70
C LEU A 148 -4.46 19.44 3.40
N THR A 149 -4.92 19.71 2.17
CA THR A 149 -5.62 20.94 1.82
C THR A 149 -6.91 21.10 2.63
N ARG A 150 -7.61 20.02 2.93
CA ARG A 150 -8.81 20.04 3.80
C ARG A 150 -8.46 20.16 5.29
N TYR A 151 -7.29 19.69 5.69
CA TYR A 151 -6.80 19.78 7.07
C TYR A 151 -6.22 21.17 7.38
N ALA A 152 -5.62 21.86 6.40
CA ALA A 152 -4.93 23.13 6.60
C ALA A 152 -5.77 24.23 7.28
N PRO A 153 -7.07 24.44 6.95
CA PRO A 153 -7.92 25.40 7.66
C PRO A 153 -8.11 25.08 9.15
N LEU A 154 -7.99 23.82 9.56
CA LEU A 154 -8.09 23.43 10.98
C LEU A 154 -6.86 23.90 11.79
N LEU A 155 -5.75 24.20 11.10
CA LEU A 155 -4.53 24.74 11.68
C LEU A 155 -4.47 26.27 11.63
N GLN A 156 -5.56 26.92 11.21
CA GLN A 156 -5.68 28.37 11.23
C GLN A 156 -5.35 28.90 12.64
N ASP A 157 -4.72 30.08 12.71
CA ASP A 157 -4.14 30.71 13.90
C ASP A 157 -2.81 30.13 14.40
N MET A 158 -2.43 28.91 13.97
CA MET A 158 -1.12 28.31 14.29
C MET A 158 -0.18 28.31 13.10
N VAL A 159 -0.71 28.11 11.89
CA VAL A 159 0.04 28.13 10.63
C VAL A 159 -0.77 28.91 9.58
N PRO A 160 -0.15 29.79 8.79
CA PRO A 160 -0.83 30.49 7.71
C PRO A 160 -1.55 29.52 6.76
N VAL A 161 -2.79 29.85 6.38
CA VAL A 161 -3.53 29.07 5.38
C VAL A 161 -3.09 29.52 3.99
N GLY A 162 -2.61 28.58 3.18
CA GLY A 162 -2.11 28.85 1.84
C GLY A 162 -3.18 28.67 0.76
N GLY A 163 -2.81 28.97 -0.48
CA GLY A 163 -3.67 28.70 -1.64
C GLY A 163 -3.96 27.20 -1.82
N VAL A 164 -5.00 26.89 -2.60
CA VAL A 164 -5.52 25.52 -2.82
C VAL A 164 -4.43 24.55 -3.34
N TYR A 165 -3.44 25.07 -4.07
CA TYR A 165 -2.34 24.28 -4.65
C TYR A 165 -1.13 24.09 -3.72
N ARG A 166 -1.06 24.78 -2.57
CA ARG A 166 0.14 24.76 -1.71
C ARG A 166 0.53 23.35 -1.30
N GLU A 167 -0.42 22.57 -0.79
CA GLU A 167 -0.13 21.21 -0.32
C GLU A 167 0.24 20.25 -1.46
N TYR A 168 -0.29 20.49 -2.68
CA TYR A 168 0.11 19.76 -3.88
C TYR A 168 1.57 20.05 -4.25
N LEU A 169 1.98 21.32 -4.21
CA LEU A 169 3.36 21.73 -4.48
C LEU A 169 4.33 21.21 -3.41
N ILE A 170 3.95 21.24 -2.14
CA ILE A 170 4.76 20.70 -1.05
C ILE A 170 4.94 19.18 -1.20
N CYS A 171 3.86 18.45 -1.44
CA CYS A 171 3.95 17.00 -1.59
C CYS A 171 4.69 16.59 -2.87
N GLY A 172 4.44 17.29 -3.99
CA GLY A 172 5.10 17.03 -5.27
C GLY A 172 6.58 17.40 -5.22
N GLY A 173 6.89 18.56 -4.63
CA GLY A 173 8.26 19.01 -4.37
C GLY A 173 9.03 18.01 -3.49
N GLN A 174 8.41 17.43 -2.46
CA GLN A 174 9.05 16.39 -1.65
C GLN A 174 9.39 15.16 -2.49
N ILE A 175 8.49 14.70 -3.38
CA ILE A 175 8.76 13.57 -4.29
C ILE A 175 9.95 13.87 -5.21
N LEU A 176 9.98 15.07 -5.81
CA LEU A 176 11.06 15.47 -6.72
C LEU A 176 12.39 15.61 -5.98
N PHE A 177 12.39 16.30 -4.83
CA PHE A 177 13.57 16.52 -4.01
C PHE A 177 14.17 15.19 -3.53
N GLN A 178 13.35 14.35 -2.91
CA GLN A 178 13.77 13.03 -2.44
C GLN A 178 14.17 12.10 -3.59
N GLY A 179 13.46 12.19 -4.72
CA GLY A 179 13.79 11.48 -5.95
C GLY A 179 15.16 11.86 -6.50
N GLY A 180 15.53 13.14 -6.45
CA GLY A 180 16.86 13.63 -6.78
C GLY A 180 17.93 13.07 -5.84
N ILE A 181 17.75 13.24 -4.53
CA ILE A 181 18.72 12.78 -3.53
C ILE A 181 18.97 11.26 -3.64
N ILE A 182 17.91 10.44 -3.70
CA ILE A 182 18.12 8.98 -3.80
C ILE A 182 18.74 8.56 -5.13
N SER A 183 18.50 9.31 -6.21
CA SER A 183 19.13 9.03 -7.50
C SER A 183 20.64 9.25 -7.45
N LEU A 184 21.11 10.20 -6.62
CA LEU A 184 22.53 10.48 -6.40
C LEU A 184 23.17 9.48 -5.41
N LEU A 185 22.44 9.05 -4.38
CA LEU A 185 22.98 8.17 -3.35
C LEU A 185 22.93 6.68 -3.73
N VAL A 186 21.77 6.18 -4.17
CA VAL A 186 21.51 4.76 -4.42
C VAL A 186 20.46 4.61 -5.55
N LYS A 187 20.87 4.91 -6.79
CA LYS A 187 19.97 4.97 -7.97
C LYS A 187 19.09 3.74 -8.13
N GLN A 188 19.61 2.54 -7.83
CA GLN A 188 18.87 1.28 -7.95
C GLN A 188 17.65 1.18 -7.01
N LYS A 189 17.67 1.85 -5.86
CA LYS A 189 16.57 1.84 -4.87
C LYS A 189 15.58 2.99 -5.03
N ARG A 190 15.76 3.86 -6.03
CA ARG A 190 14.95 5.08 -6.21
C ARG A 190 13.45 4.83 -6.18
N TRP A 191 12.97 3.91 -7.02
CA TRP A 191 11.53 3.67 -7.16
C TRP A 191 10.94 2.98 -5.94
N GLU A 192 11.71 2.10 -5.30
CA GLU A 192 11.35 1.44 -4.04
C GLU A 192 11.23 2.45 -2.91
N TYR A 193 12.22 3.33 -2.75
CA TYR A 193 12.24 4.37 -1.74
C TYR A 193 11.08 5.36 -1.93
N LEU A 194 10.91 5.91 -3.15
CA LEU A 194 9.82 6.85 -3.43
C LEU A 194 8.45 6.24 -3.14
N GLY A 195 8.25 4.97 -3.50
CA GLY A 195 7.02 4.26 -3.17
C GLY A 195 6.80 4.17 -1.66
N ASN A 196 7.82 3.74 -0.90
CA ASN A 196 7.74 3.64 0.57
C ASN A 196 7.46 4.99 1.23
N MET A 197 8.16 6.05 0.81
CA MET A 197 7.98 7.41 1.32
C MET A 197 6.54 7.91 1.08
N MET A 198 6.01 7.67 -0.12
CA MET A 198 4.64 8.05 -0.45
C MET A 198 3.59 7.20 0.26
N THR A 199 3.86 5.91 0.50
CA THR A 199 3.00 5.08 1.35
C THR A 199 2.92 5.65 2.76
N ILE A 200 4.03 6.10 3.35
CA ILE A 200 4.03 6.71 4.68
C ILE A 200 3.19 7.99 4.69
N SER A 201 3.36 8.84 3.67
CA SER A 201 2.63 10.10 3.53
C SER A 201 1.12 9.89 3.32
N PHE A 202 0.77 8.86 2.56
CA PHE A 202 -0.60 8.43 2.35
C PHE A 202 -1.23 7.84 3.60
N ALA A 203 -0.52 6.98 4.34
CA ALA A 203 -1.01 6.44 5.61
C ALA A 203 -1.22 7.56 6.64
N GLY A 204 -0.29 8.51 6.74
CA GLY A 204 -0.43 9.67 7.61
C GLY A 204 -1.65 10.52 7.25
N SER A 205 -1.89 10.81 5.97
CA SER A 205 -3.09 11.56 5.58
C SER A 205 -4.38 10.81 5.84
N ILE A 206 -4.41 9.49 5.66
CA ILE A 206 -5.56 8.67 6.06
C ILE A 206 -5.83 8.79 7.57
N LEU A 207 -4.79 8.85 8.41
CA LEU A 207 -4.96 9.08 9.86
C LEU A 207 -5.50 10.47 10.20
N LEU A 208 -5.25 11.47 9.35
CA LEU A 208 -5.84 12.81 9.49
C LEU A 208 -7.29 12.87 9.04
N LEU A 209 -7.71 12.01 8.10
CA LEU A 209 -9.03 12.06 7.47
C LEU A 209 -10.21 11.98 8.46
N PRO A 210 -10.23 11.09 9.49
CA PRO A 210 -11.31 11.08 10.47
C PRO A 210 -11.51 12.42 11.17
N ILE A 211 -10.41 13.12 11.49
CA ILE A 211 -10.46 14.44 12.12
C ILE A 211 -11.05 15.48 11.16
N VAL A 212 -10.70 15.42 9.88
CA VAL A 212 -11.32 16.28 8.85
C VAL A 212 -12.83 16.04 8.76
N LEU A 213 -13.26 14.78 8.78
CA LEU A 213 -14.69 14.45 8.64
C LEU A 213 -15.51 14.83 9.89
N LEU A 214 -14.89 14.78 11.07
CA LEU A 214 -15.54 15.07 12.35
C LEU A 214 -15.32 16.51 12.83
N SER A 215 -14.53 17.33 12.13
CA SER A 215 -14.17 18.68 12.58
C SER A 215 -15.40 19.58 12.78
N ALA A 216 -16.45 19.41 11.98
CA ALA A 216 -17.70 20.14 12.11
C ALA A 216 -18.42 19.85 13.44
N ALA A 217 -18.25 18.64 14.00
CA ALA A 217 -18.81 18.26 15.29
C ALA A 217 -17.89 18.62 16.47
N ILE A 218 -16.57 18.60 16.25
CA ILE A 218 -15.56 18.92 17.28
C ILE A 218 -15.47 20.43 17.52
N GLY A 219 -15.74 21.26 16.50
CA GLY A 219 -15.55 22.70 16.55
C GLY A 219 -14.10 23.13 16.23
N MET A 220 -13.82 24.42 16.33
CA MET A 220 -12.50 24.97 16.00
C MET A 220 -11.59 25.03 17.24
N HIS A 221 -10.69 24.05 17.35
CA HIS A 221 -9.66 24.00 18.40
C HIS A 221 -8.26 23.87 17.77
N PRO A 222 -7.63 24.98 17.33
CA PRO A 222 -6.35 24.96 16.59
C PRO A 222 -5.20 24.25 17.30
N LEU A 223 -5.12 24.35 18.63
CA LEU A 223 -4.09 23.65 19.41
C LEU A 223 -4.28 22.12 19.36
N PHE A 224 -5.52 21.63 19.47
CA PHE A 224 -5.83 20.20 19.37
C PHE A 224 -5.43 19.66 18.00
N TYR A 225 -5.81 20.35 16.93
CA TYR A 225 -5.47 19.96 15.57
C TYR A 225 -3.96 20.00 15.32
N THR A 226 -3.26 21.01 15.83
CA THR A 226 -1.79 21.10 15.75
C THR A 226 -1.12 19.92 16.46
N LEU A 227 -1.53 19.61 17.70
CA LEU A 227 -0.97 18.48 18.46
C LEU A 227 -1.23 17.14 17.77
N TYR A 228 -2.43 16.95 17.22
CA TYR A 228 -2.77 15.75 16.46
C TYR A 228 -1.94 15.62 15.18
N PHE A 229 -1.75 16.72 14.44
CA PHE A 229 -0.89 16.76 13.28
C PHE A 229 0.56 16.38 13.62
N LEU A 230 1.10 16.94 14.72
CA LEU A 230 2.45 16.63 15.20
C LEU A 230 2.58 15.15 15.63
N LEU A 231 1.56 14.58 16.28
CA LEU A 231 1.52 13.15 16.60
C LEU A 231 1.62 12.30 15.32
N VAL A 232 0.78 12.59 14.32
CA VAL A 232 0.80 11.87 13.04
C VAL A 232 2.14 12.05 12.32
N ALA A 233 2.69 13.27 12.28
CA ALA A 233 4.00 13.54 11.69
C ALA A 233 5.13 12.78 12.41
N GLY A 234 5.07 12.68 13.74
CA GLY A 234 5.99 11.87 14.55
C GLY A 234 5.92 10.38 14.21
N LEU A 235 4.70 9.82 14.12
CA LEU A 235 4.50 8.42 13.68
C LEU A 235 5.03 8.18 12.27
N MET A 236 4.80 9.13 11.34
CA MET A 236 5.34 9.07 9.98
C MET A 236 6.88 9.07 9.98
N LEU A 237 7.52 9.89 10.81
CA LEU A 237 8.97 9.94 10.93
C LEU A 237 9.54 8.61 11.46
N LEU A 238 8.93 8.05 12.50
CA LEU A 238 9.32 6.74 13.04
C LEU A 238 9.18 5.63 12.00
N GLU A 239 8.09 5.62 11.24
CA GLU A 239 7.88 4.66 10.16
C GLU A 239 8.89 4.87 9.02
N HIS A 240 9.24 6.12 8.69
CA HIS A 240 10.28 6.42 7.70
C HIS A 240 11.65 5.87 8.11
N ILE A 241 12.03 6.03 9.39
CA ILE A 241 13.25 5.45 9.95
C ILE A 241 13.22 3.93 9.83
N ARG A 242 12.11 3.30 10.26
CA ARG A 242 11.94 1.84 10.22
C ARG A 242 12.08 1.30 8.80
N ARG A 243 11.42 1.91 7.82
CA ARG A 243 11.48 1.47 6.42
C ARG A 243 12.84 1.73 5.78
N SER A 244 13.48 2.85 6.11
CA SER A 244 14.84 3.15 5.65
C SER A 244 15.86 2.14 6.18
N LYS A 245 15.67 1.65 7.42
CA LYS A 245 16.49 0.57 7.99
C LYS A 245 16.26 -0.75 7.27
N ILE A 246 15.00 -1.12 6.97
CA ILE A 246 14.67 -2.34 6.21
C ILE A 246 15.30 -2.31 4.81
N MET A 247 15.24 -1.15 4.14
CA MET A 247 15.86 -0.97 2.82
C MET A 247 17.39 -0.84 2.88
N GLY A 248 18.04 -0.80 4.05
CA GLY A 248 19.49 -0.67 4.17
C GLY A 248 20.07 0.63 3.60
N ILE A 249 19.29 1.73 3.56
CA ILE A 249 19.71 3.04 3.04
C ILE A 249 20.18 4.00 4.15
N GLY A 250 20.10 3.58 5.42
CA GLY A 250 20.53 4.35 6.58
C GLY A 250 19.67 5.60 6.85
N TRP A 251 20.23 6.59 7.54
CA TRP A 251 19.50 7.77 8.02
C TRP A 251 19.50 8.95 7.05
N ARG A 252 20.35 8.92 6.01
CA ARG A 252 20.59 10.06 5.12
C ARG A 252 19.29 10.60 4.50
N LEU A 253 18.45 9.71 3.99
CA LEU A 253 17.17 10.11 3.40
C LEU A 253 16.14 10.58 4.43
N THR A 254 16.22 10.09 5.67
CA THR A 254 15.36 10.60 6.75
C THR A 254 15.74 12.04 7.10
N ILE A 255 17.05 12.31 7.17
CA ILE A 255 17.57 13.64 7.44
C ILE A 255 17.16 14.61 6.33
N THR A 256 17.39 14.27 5.06
CA THR A 256 16.97 15.15 3.95
C THR A 256 15.46 15.31 3.88
N TRP A 257 14.68 14.28 4.25
CA TRP A 257 13.22 14.35 4.30
C TRP A 257 12.75 15.36 5.36
N ALA A 258 13.36 15.33 6.54
CA ALA A 258 13.09 16.28 7.61
C ALA A 258 13.55 17.69 7.25
N ILE A 259 14.73 17.85 6.65
CA ILE A 259 15.24 19.15 6.16
C ILE A 259 14.25 19.80 5.19
N TYR A 260 13.74 19.04 4.22
CA TYR A 260 12.73 19.57 3.29
C TYR A 260 11.50 20.08 4.03
N ARG A 261 10.99 19.34 5.03
CA ARG A 261 9.80 19.72 5.80
C ARG A 261 10.05 20.96 6.66
N VAL A 262 11.21 21.06 7.31
CA VAL A 262 11.58 22.23 8.11
C VAL A 262 11.79 23.45 7.22
N ALA A 263 12.43 23.30 6.06
CA ALA A 263 12.62 24.39 5.10
C ALA A 263 11.28 24.92 4.59
N VAL A 264 10.36 24.02 4.19
CA VAL A 264 9.00 24.40 3.77
C VAL A 264 8.23 25.09 4.90
N LEU A 265 8.31 24.58 6.14
CA LEU A 265 7.66 25.23 7.28
C LEU A 265 8.22 26.64 7.50
N GLY A 266 9.55 26.81 7.42
CA GLY A 266 10.19 28.12 7.49
C GLY A 266 9.69 29.06 6.40
N THR A 267 9.60 28.59 5.15
CA THR A 267 9.01 29.37 4.05
C THR A 267 7.56 29.76 4.35
N ILE A 268 6.72 28.85 4.86
CA ILE A 268 5.31 29.15 5.17
C ILE A 268 5.16 30.20 6.28
N LEU A 269 6.09 30.23 7.25
CA LEU A 269 6.00 31.12 8.41
C LEU A 269 6.61 32.51 8.18
N PHE A 270 7.62 32.62 7.31
CA PHE A 270 8.42 33.85 7.15
C PHE A 270 8.29 34.52 5.77
N ILE A 271 7.67 33.86 4.78
CA ILE A 271 7.48 34.36 3.42
C ILE A 271 5.98 34.35 3.09
#